data_AF-A0A6C1S1K1-F1
#
_entry.id   AF-A0A6C1S1K1-F1
#
_cell.length_a   1.000
_cell.length_b   1.000
_cell.length_c   1.000
_cell.angle_alpha   90.00
_cell.angle_beta   90.00
_cell.angle_gamma   90.00
#
_symmetry.space_group_name_H-M   'P 1'
#
loop_
_entity.id
_entity.type
_entity.pdbx_description
1 polymer ?
#
loop_
_entity_poly.entity_id
_entity_poly.type
_entity_poly.pdbx_seq_one_letter_code
_entity_poly.pdbx_strand_id
1 'polypeptide(L)'
;MKQFVYISGTVSTNMLLLGAIFKMNHWPASNILLVVSILLFGFVFLPAALLSSYNAQEQKKYKWLHIVTFIAFAISLTAALFKIMHWPGAGVLLLFGIPLPFVIFLPVYLYSTRDVKNQSPALAMGVMFGLTFLAVFSVMLSLRGIA
;
A
#
# COMPACT_ATOMS: atom_id res chain seq x y z
N MET A 1 4.68 7.88 19.55
CA MET A 1 4.64 7.44 18.13
C MET A 1 3.63 6.33 17.88
N LYS A 2 3.59 5.24 18.67
CA LYS A 2 2.65 4.12 18.43
C LYS A 2 1.18 4.54 18.38
N GLN A 3 0.70 5.36 19.33
CA GLN A 3 -0.67 5.87 19.33
C GLN A 3 -1.02 6.67 18.06
N PHE A 4 -0.09 7.52 17.59
CA PHE A 4 -0.29 8.28 16.36
C PHE A 4 -0.44 7.38 15.14
N VAL A 5 0.35 6.30 15.03
CA VAL A 5 0.22 5.31 13.95
C VAL A 5 -1.15 4.62 13.99
N TYR A 6 -1.62 4.20 15.18
CA TYR A 6 -2.94 3.58 15.31
C TYR A 6 -4.08 4.53 14.92
N ILE A 7 -4.02 5.79 15.39
CA ILE A 7 -5.05 6.79 15.09
C ILE A 7 -5.04 7.14 13.60
N SER A 8 -3.88 7.48 13.04
CA SER A 8 -3.76 7.84 11.61
C SER A 8 -4.14 6.68 10.69
N GLY A 9 -3.79 5.44 11.03
CA GLY A 9 -4.18 4.25 10.28
C GLY A 9 -5.68 4.01 10.31
N THR A 10 -6.30 4.10 11.49
CA THR A 10 -7.75 3.93 11.63
C THR A 10 -8.52 5.00 10.86
N VAL A 11 -8.14 6.27 11.02
CA VAL A 11 -8.81 7.40 10.34
C VAL A 11 -8.67 7.28 8.82
N SER A 12 -7.45 7.07 8.32
CA SER A 12 -7.19 6.99 6.87
C SER A 12 -7.90 5.80 6.22
N THR A 13 -7.93 4.64 6.88
CA THR A 13 -8.62 3.44 6.37
C THR A 13 -10.14 3.65 6.31
N ASN A 14 -10.74 4.26 7.34
CA ASN A 14 -12.17 4.56 7.34
C ASN A 14 -12.53 5.60 6.26
N MET A 15 -11.72 6.65 6.10
CA MET A 15 -11.92 7.62 5.02
C MET A 15 -11.80 6.97 3.63
N LEU A 16 -10.82 6.08 3.43
CA LEU A 16 -10.65 5.33 2.18
C LEU A 16 -11.88 4.50 1.85
N LEU A 17 -12.41 3.76 2.85
CA LEU A 17 -13.61 2.95 2.71
C LEU A 17 -14.83 3.81 2.34
N LEU A 18 -15.03 4.92 3.06
CA LEU A 18 -16.12 5.87 2.77
C LEU A 18 -15.98 6.46 1.36
N GLY A 19 -14.77 6.86 0.95
CA GLY A 19 -14.48 7.34 -0.39
C GLY A 19 -14.83 6.31 -1.47
N ALA A 20 -14.51 5.04 -1.24
CA ALA A 20 -14.85 3.95 -2.17
C ALA A 20 -16.37 3.76 -2.27
N ILE A 21 -17.09 3.76 -1.15
CA ILE A 21 -18.57 3.68 -1.13
C ILE A 21 -19.19 4.85 -1.90
N PHE A 22 -18.69 6.07 -1.68
CA PHE A 22 -19.16 7.26 -2.37
C PHE A 22 -18.93 7.16 -3.89
N LYS A 23 -17.78 6.64 -4.30
CA LYS A 23 -17.46 6.43 -5.72
C LYS A 23 -18.38 5.38 -6.36
N MET A 24 -18.69 4.30 -5.65
CA MET A 24 -19.60 3.25 -6.12
C MET A 24 -21.05 3.73 -6.26
N ASN A 25 -21.52 4.59 -5.35
CA ASN A 25 -22.88 5.12 -5.35
C ASN A 25 -23.03 6.42 -6.18
N HIS A 26 -21.98 6.84 -6.88
CA HIS A 26 -21.95 8.10 -7.65
C HIS A 26 -22.30 9.35 -6.83
N TRP A 27 -22.02 9.32 -5.53
CA TRP A 27 -22.31 10.44 -4.64
C TRP A 27 -21.35 11.62 -4.89
N PRO A 28 -21.80 12.86 -4.64
CA PRO A 28 -20.97 14.04 -4.79
C PRO A 28 -19.74 13.97 -3.87
N ALA A 29 -18.67 14.67 -4.26
CA ALA A 29 -17.37 14.69 -3.55
C ALA A 29 -16.59 13.36 -3.48
N SER A 30 -17.07 12.26 -4.08
CA SER A 30 -16.40 10.95 -4.09
C SER A 30 -14.93 11.00 -4.54
N ASN A 31 -14.66 11.73 -5.63
CA ASN A 31 -13.32 11.93 -6.18
C ASN A 31 -12.36 12.60 -5.18
N ILE A 32 -12.81 13.70 -4.56
CA ILE A 32 -12.00 14.47 -3.61
C ILE A 32 -11.73 13.62 -2.37
N LEU A 33 -12.76 12.97 -1.85
CA LEU A 33 -12.65 12.11 -0.68
C LEU A 33 -11.66 10.96 -0.92
N LEU A 34 -11.72 10.30 -2.08
CA LEU A 34 -10.77 9.25 -2.44
C LEU A 34 -9.33 9.76 -2.53
N VAL A 35 -9.10 10.89 -3.21
CA VAL A 35 -7.74 11.47 -3.34
C VAL A 35 -7.19 11.81 -1.95
N VAL A 36 -7.94 12.53 -1.12
CA VAL A 36 -7.51 12.90 0.23
C VAL A 36 -7.24 11.66 1.07
N SER A 37 -8.09 10.64 1.00
CA SER A 37 -7.91 9.41 1.75
C SER A 37 -6.65 8.65 1.36
N ILE A 38 -6.39 8.53 0.05
CA ILE A 38 -5.18 7.85 -0.47
C ILE A 38 -3.93 8.64 -0.12
N LEU A 39 -3.97 9.97 -0.17
CA LEU A 39 -2.85 10.82 0.25
C LEU A 39 -2.57 10.69 1.75
N LEU A 40 -3.59 10.71 2.59
CA LEU A 40 -3.45 10.50 4.04
C LEU A 40 -2.89 9.11 4.34
N PHE A 41 -3.42 8.08 3.68
CA PHE A 41 -2.95 6.71 3.88
C PHE A 41 -1.49 6.54 3.43
N GLY A 42 -1.16 7.01 2.22
CA GLY A 42 0.14 6.82 1.60
C GLY A 42 1.26 7.72 2.13
N PHE A 43 0.96 8.97 2.51
CA PHE A 43 1.98 9.95 2.91
C PHE A 43 1.95 10.33 4.39
N VAL A 44 0.88 10.01 5.14
CA VAL A 44 0.84 10.27 6.58
C VAL A 44 0.96 8.97 7.36
N PHE A 45 0.03 8.04 7.16
CA PHE A 45 0.02 6.78 7.90
C PHE A 45 1.23 5.90 7.55
N LEU A 46 1.46 5.63 6.26
CA LEU A 46 2.48 4.68 5.82
C LEU A 46 3.91 5.10 6.26
N PRO A 47 4.37 6.36 6.09
CA PRO A 47 5.67 6.78 6.61
C PRO A 47 5.74 6.72 8.12
N ALA A 48 4.69 7.14 8.83
CA ALA A 48 4.66 7.10 10.28
C ALA A 48 4.75 5.65 10.81
N ALA A 49 4.04 4.72 10.17
CA ALA A 49 4.07 3.30 10.51
C ALA A 49 5.47 2.71 10.30
N LEU A 50 6.09 2.99 9.14
CA LEU A 50 7.42 2.49 8.82
C LEU A 50 8.51 3.10 9.72
N LEU A 51 8.44 4.40 10.01
CA LEU A 51 9.36 5.07 10.94
C LEU A 51 9.21 4.53 12.37
N SER A 52 7.98 4.33 12.83
CA SER A 52 7.73 3.75 14.15
C SER A 52 8.22 2.31 14.23
N SER A 53 8.09 1.53 13.15
CA SER A 53 8.61 0.17 13.04
C SER A 53 10.14 0.17 13.12
N TYR A 54 10.80 1.03 12.33
CA TYR A 54 12.26 1.17 12.30
C TYR A 54 12.84 1.61 13.65
N ASN A 55 12.21 2.58 14.31
CA ASN A 55 12.64 3.07 15.62
C ASN A 55 12.41 2.06 16.76
N ALA A 56 11.52 1.09 16.57
CA ALA A 56 11.29 0.02 17.55
C ALA A 56 12.31 -1.13 17.43
N GLN A 57 13.20 -1.12 16.43
CA GLN A 57 14.19 -2.16 16.24
C GLN A 57 15.42 -1.92 17.12
N GLU A 58 15.84 -2.94 17.88
CA GLU A 58 17.06 -2.88 18.69
C GLU A 58 18.32 -2.76 17.82
N GLN A 59 18.36 -3.49 16.70
CA GLN A 59 19.38 -3.36 15.67
C GLN A 59 18.70 -2.89 14.39
N LYS A 60 19.10 -1.72 13.88
CA LYS A 60 18.57 -1.01 12.68
C LYS A 60 18.84 -1.75 11.36
N LYS A 61 18.82 -3.08 11.38
CA LYS A 61 19.15 -4.02 10.30
C LYS A 61 18.22 -3.88 9.08
N TYR A 62 16.97 -3.45 9.27
CA TYR A 62 15.93 -3.49 8.24
C TYR A 62 15.68 -2.14 7.55
N LYS A 63 16.62 -1.19 7.60
CA LYS A 63 16.46 0.15 7.00
C LYS A 63 16.03 0.08 5.52
N TRP A 64 16.72 -0.74 4.72
CA TRP A 64 16.43 -0.90 3.30
C TRP A 64 15.04 -1.49 3.02
N LEU A 65 14.62 -2.48 3.82
CA LEU A 65 13.28 -3.06 3.71
C LEU A 65 12.20 -1.98 3.86
N HIS A 66 12.32 -1.10 4.86
CA HIS A 66 11.33 -0.03 5.08
C HIS A 66 11.28 0.96 3.90
N ILE A 67 12.42 1.34 3.34
CA ILE A 67 12.49 2.25 2.18
C ILE A 67 11.85 1.60 0.95
N VAL A 68 12.22 0.36 0.64
CA VAL A 68 11.66 -0.39 -0.49
C VAL A 68 10.16 -0.59 -0.32
N THR A 69 9.70 -0.90 0.90
CA THR A 69 8.28 -1.03 1.21
C THR A 69 7.53 0.26 0.93
N PHE A 70 8.06 1.41 1.39
CA PHE A 70 7.43 2.70 1.16
C PHE A 70 7.29 3.00 -0.34
N ILE A 71 8.39 2.85 -1.10
CA ILE A 71 8.40 3.14 -2.54
C ILE A 71 7.42 2.21 -3.28
N ALA A 72 7.45 0.92 -2.97
CA ALA A 72 6.59 -0.06 -3.61
C ALA A 72 5.10 0.23 -3.39
N PHE A 73 4.72 0.51 -2.14
CA PHE A 73 3.34 0.86 -1.80
C PHE A 73 2.93 2.22 -2.37
N ALA A 74 3.79 3.24 -2.30
CA ALA A 74 3.48 4.57 -2.82
C ALA A 74 3.20 4.53 -4.33
N ILE A 75 4.03 3.82 -5.11
CA ILE A 75 3.84 3.65 -6.56
C ILE A 75 2.55 2.86 -6.83
N SER A 76 2.32 1.76 -6.12
CA SER A 76 1.13 0.92 -6.31
C SER A 76 -0.17 1.69 -6.01
N LEU A 77 -0.20 2.44 -4.90
CA LEU A 77 -1.33 3.28 -4.51
C LEU A 77 -1.58 4.40 -5.51
N THR A 78 -0.52 5.05 -5.99
CA THR A 78 -0.63 6.12 -6.99
C THR A 78 -1.15 5.56 -8.32
N ALA A 79 -0.67 4.39 -8.75
CA ALA A 79 -1.13 3.75 -9.98
C ALA A 79 -2.61 3.37 -9.90
N ALA A 80 -3.05 2.82 -8.77
CA ALA A 80 -4.45 2.53 -8.51
C ALA A 80 -5.30 3.81 -8.52
N LEU A 81 -4.84 4.88 -7.85
CA LEU A 81 -5.54 6.17 -7.83
C LEU A 81 -5.73 6.73 -9.24
N PHE A 82 -4.66 6.78 -10.05
CA PHE A 82 -4.71 7.30 -11.41
C PHE A 82 -5.72 6.53 -12.27
N LYS A 83 -5.78 5.20 -12.13
CA LYS A 83 -6.75 4.38 -12.87
C LYS A 83 -8.19 4.62 -12.40
N ILE A 84 -8.44 4.71 -11.09
CA ILE A 84 -9.78 5.02 -10.54
C ILE A 84 -10.25 6.42 -10.99
N MET A 85 -9.32 7.36 -11.06
CA MET A 85 -9.57 8.75 -11.45
C MET A 85 -9.59 8.99 -12.96
N HIS A 86 -9.32 7.96 -13.77
CA HIS A 86 -9.23 8.05 -15.23
C HIS A 86 -8.21 9.11 -15.70
N TRP A 87 -7.17 9.32 -14.91
CA TRP A 87 -6.12 10.27 -15.24
C TRP A 87 -5.19 9.72 -16.33
N PRO A 88 -4.60 10.60 -17.15
CA PRO A 88 -3.70 10.18 -18.22
C PRO A 88 -2.48 9.44 -17.65
N GLY A 89 -2.01 8.43 -18.40
CA GLY A 89 -0.85 7.62 -17.98
C GLY A 89 -1.15 6.50 -16.96
N ALA A 90 -2.40 6.33 -16.53
CA ALA A 90 -2.78 5.28 -15.57
C ALA A 90 -2.38 3.86 -16.00
N GLY A 91 -2.49 3.53 -17.30
CA GLY A 91 -2.09 2.22 -17.82
C GLY A 91 -0.59 1.96 -17.68
N VAL A 92 0.23 2.97 -18.01
CA VAL A 92 1.69 2.89 -17.87
C VAL A 92 2.07 2.79 -16.39
N LEU A 93 1.43 3.58 -15.52
CA LEU A 93 1.69 3.52 -14.08
C LEU A 93 1.33 2.15 -13.48
N LEU A 94 0.23 1.54 -13.90
CA LEU A 94 -0.15 0.19 -13.45
C LEU A 94 0.80 -0.89 -13.98
N LEU A 95 1.29 -0.76 -15.22
CA LEU A 95 2.25 -1.70 -15.79
C LEU A 95 3.50 -1.84 -14.91
N PHE A 96 3.99 -0.74 -14.34
CA PHE A 96 5.12 -0.77 -13.41
C PHE A 96 4.70 -1.01 -11.97
N GLY A 97 3.57 -0.45 -11.52
CA GLY A 97 3.12 -0.54 -10.13
C GLY A 97 2.70 -1.95 -9.71
N ILE A 98 2.09 -2.72 -10.59
CA ILE A 98 1.64 -4.09 -10.29
C ILE A 98 2.81 -5.04 -9.99
N PRO A 99 3.84 -5.18 -10.85
CA PRO A 99 4.93 -6.13 -10.60
C PRO A 99 5.89 -5.68 -9.48
N LEU A 100 5.95 -4.39 -9.16
CA LEU A 100 6.98 -3.83 -8.28
C LEU A 100 6.98 -4.45 -6.86
N PRO A 101 5.84 -4.63 -6.16
CA PRO A 101 5.81 -5.35 -4.88
C PRO A 101 6.32 -6.80 -4.96
N PHE A 102 6.18 -7.47 -6.10
CA PHE A 102 6.59 -8.86 -6.29
C PHE A 102 8.06 -9.00 -6.67
N VAL A 103 8.56 -8.09 -7.51
CA VAL A 103 9.93 -8.16 -8.03
C VAL A 103 10.93 -7.50 -7.10
N ILE A 104 10.53 -6.48 -6.34
CA ILE A 104 11.45 -5.71 -5.48
C ILE A 104 11.17 -5.97 -3.99
N PHE A 105 9.94 -5.71 -3.53
CA PHE A 105 9.63 -5.81 -2.10
C PHE A 105 9.74 -7.25 -1.59
N LEU A 106 9.19 -8.23 -2.31
CA LEU A 106 9.21 -9.63 -1.87
C LEU A 106 10.64 -10.20 -1.74
N PRO A 107 11.56 -10.06 -2.72
CA PRO A 107 12.93 -10.54 -2.55
C PRO A 107 13.68 -9.84 -1.40
N VAL A 108 13.50 -8.53 -1.25
CA VAL A 108 14.13 -7.77 -0.16
C VAL A 108 13.57 -8.21 1.20
N TYR A 109 12.28 -8.48 1.28
CA TYR A 109 11.63 -9.00 2.49
C TYR A 109 12.16 -10.38 2.87
N LEU A 110 12.20 -11.32 1.92
CA LEU A 110 12.71 -12.68 2.14
C LEU A 110 14.19 -12.64 2.53
N TYR A 111 15.02 -11.87 1.82
CA TYR A 111 16.44 -11.74 2.14
C TYR A 111 16.68 -11.12 3.52
N SER A 112 15.95 -10.07 3.86
CA SER A 112 16.13 -9.37 5.15
C SER A 112 15.71 -10.25 6.32
N THR A 113 14.67 -11.08 6.13
CA THR A 113 14.09 -11.85 7.23
C THR A 113 14.72 -13.24 7.35
N ARG A 114 15.45 -13.76 6.34
CA ARG A 114 16.03 -15.12 6.33
C ARG A 114 16.77 -15.58 7.60
N ASP A 115 17.46 -14.66 8.29
CA ASP A 115 18.28 -15.00 9.47
C ASP A 115 17.46 -15.07 10.77
N VAL A 116 16.18 -14.69 10.72
CA VAL A 116 15.32 -14.67 11.90
C VAL A 116 14.84 -16.10 12.16
N LYS A 117 15.54 -16.77 13.09
CA LYS A 117 15.42 -18.19 13.43
C LYS A 117 14.04 -18.63 13.95
N ASN A 118 13.17 -17.68 14.33
CA ASN A 118 11.83 -17.96 14.85
C ASN A 118 10.80 -16.97 14.29
N GLN A 119 10.79 -16.79 12.97
CA GLN A 119 9.72 -16.05 12.31
C GLN A 119 8.40 -16.76 12.55
N SER A 120 7.40 -16.02 13.01
CA SER A 120 6.06 -16.55 13.06
C SER A 120 5.60 -16.84 11.62
N PRO A 121 5.27 -18.11 11.27
CA PRO A 121 4.80 -18.44 9.92
C PRO A 121 3.57 -17.62 9.54
N ALA A 122 2.76 -17.22 10.53
CA ALA A 122 1.63 -16.32 10.36
C ALA A 122 2.00 -14.96 9.75
N LEU A 123 3.15 -14.38 10.10
CA LEU A 123 3.56 -13.06 9.59
C LEU A 123 4.02 -13.16 8.13
N ALA A 124 4.76 -14.20 7.79
CA ALA A 124 5.13 -14.49 6.40
C ALA A 124 3.89 -14.78 5.54
N MET A 125 2.96 -15.60 6.04
CA MET A 125 1.66 -15.84 5.38
C MET A 125 0.86 -14.54 5.21
N GLY A 126 0.83 -13.68 6.22
CA GLY A 126 0.16 -12.38 6.14
C GLY A 126 0.69 -11.50 5.02
N VAL A 127 2.02 -11.46 4.83
CA VAL A 127 2.64 -10.74 3.70
C VAL A 127 2.24 -11.37 2.36
N MET A 128 2.24 -12.70 2.24
CA MET A 128 1.84 -13.39 1.00
C MET A 128 0.36 -13.17 0.66
N PHE A 129 -0.54 -13.24 1.64
CA PHE A 129 -1.95 -12.93 1.44
C PHE A 129 -2.16 -11.47 1.05
N GLY A 130 -1.45 -10.54 1.70
CA GLY A 130 -1.51 -9.11 1.35
C GLY A 130 -1.04 -8.83 -0.08
N LEU A 131 0.06 -9.46 -0.52
CA LEU A 131 0.54 -9.36 -1.89
C LEU A 131 -0.45 -9.97 -2.88
N THR A 132 -1.01 -11.14 -2.57
CA THR A 132 -2.01 -11.80 -3.43
C THR A 132 -3.26 -10.93 -3.59
N PHE A 133 -3.76 -10.37 -2.50
CA PHE A 133 -4.87 -9.42 -2.51
C PHE A 133 -4.54 -8.22 -3.40
N LEU A 134 -3.36 -7.61 -3.24
CA LEU A 134 -2.91 -6.49 -4.06
C LEU A 134 -2.85 -6.85 -5.55
N ALA A 135 -2.32 -8.03 -5.91
CA ALA A 135 -2.29 -8.50 -7.29
C ALA A 135 -3.68 -8.63 -7.89
N VAL A 136 -4.58 -9.35 -7.22
CA VAL A 136 -5.94 -9.60 -7.72
C VAL A 136 -6.68 -8.29 -7.96
N PHE A 137 -6.67 -7.39 -6.97
CA PHE A 137 -7.35 -6.10 -7.09
C PHE A 137 -6.74 -5.22 -8.19
N SER A 138 -5.42 -5.22 -8.34
CA SER A 138 -4.77 -4.40 -9.36
C SER A 138 -5.04 -4.91 -10.78
N VAL A 139 -5.10 -6.24 -10.97
CA VAL A 139 -5.50 -6.84 -12.25
C VAL A 139 -6.95 -6.51 -12.57
N MET A 140 -7.87 -6.68 -11.60
CA MET A 140 -9.28 -6.30 -11.80
C MET A 140 -9.44 -4.82 -12.14
N LEU A 141 -8.64 -3.95 -11.52
CA LEU A 141 -8.64 -2.52 -11.79
C LEU A 141 -8.10 -2.21 -13.20
N SER A 142 -7.11 -2.96 -13.67
CA SER A 142 -6.56 -2.83 -15.03
C SER A 142 -7.60 -3.16 -16.11
N LEU A 143 -8.36 -4.25 -15.90
CA LEU A 143 -9.35 -4.79 -16.84
C LEU A 143 -10.57 -3.86 -17.05
N ARG A 144 -10.91 -3.02 -16.07
CA ARG A 144 -12.07 -2.10 -16.12
C ARG A 144 -11.92 -0.89 -17.07
N GLY A 145 -11.28 -1.06 -18.22
CA GLY A 145 -11.11 0.00 -19.23
C GLY A 145 -10.96 -0.51 -20.66
N ILE A 146 -11.47 -1.71 -20.97
CA ILE A 146 -11.51 -2.31 -22.33
C ILE A 146 -12.98 -2.63 -22.71
N ALA A 147 -13.93 -1.78 -22.30
CA ALA A 147 -15.32 -1.87 -22.72
C ALA A 147 -15.83 -0.49 -23.11
#